data_AF-A0A1Q9P014-F1
#
_entry.id   AF-A0A1Q9P014-F1
#
_cell.length_a   1.000
_cell.length_b   1.000
_cell.length_c   1.000
_cell.angle_alpha   90.00
_cell.angle_beta   90.00
_cell.angle_gamma   90.00
#
_symmetry.space_group_name_H-M   'P 1'
#
loop_
_entity.id
_entity.type
_entity.pdbx_description
1 polymer ?
#
loop_
_entity_poly.entity_id
_entity_poly.type
_entity_poly.pdbx_seq_one_letter_code
_entity_poly.pdbx_strand_id
1 'polypeptide(L)'
;MIIDTPKKLLIILIERLLVFAGIGLLGLLPIITLYKHFFYTKILDYFLLGTAFLIAVFQAIVVILIDTTGATLLLFQINDALYPTFILMFLIHGARLKWDRTPNLLKLVATGWYGLLIFAVFFYKIVDLPSEAQVLFFKLQNSSERAEGQMWIINEIYIIGRGFEFYAHAFRVFSIGVILFSYLQTREFAKEIKVNRSQNIFILSILSAAVFPIGMMGQMLFFWNDAQYFIDLHIFDLFTFLGMSIIALKYPETLLISKTQILRVLKINQQLLTINQLKMTDEEKIKTITNYISFLKRVYPDLMGD
;
A
#
# COMPACT_ATOMS: atom_id res chain seq x y z
N MET A 1 -16.43 31.48 -1.65
CA MET A 1 -17.73 30.91 -2.03
C MET A 1 -18.41 30.42 -0.77
N ILE A 2 -19.46 31.12 -0.30
CA ILE A 2 -20.18 30.76 0.93
C ILE A 2 -21.00 29.51 0.62
N ILE A 3 -20.67 28.36 1.24
CA ILE A 3 -21.47 27.14 1.10
C ILE A 3 -22.79 27.40 1.84
N ASP A 4 -23.77 27.86 1.06
CA ASP A 4 -25.08 28.24 1.52
C ASP A 4 -25.94 26.97 1.69
N THR A 5 -25.77 26.29 2.82
CA THR A 5 -26.83 25.69 3.66
C THR A 5 -26.22 24.68 4.64
N PRO A 6 -26.55 24.73 5.94
CA PRO A 6 -26.10 23.74 6.93
C PRO A 6 -26.52 22.30 6.57
N LYS A 7 -27.55 22.13 5.73
CA LYS A 7 -27.95 20.83 5.17
C LYS A 7 -26.92 20.25 4.19
N LYS A 8 -26.33 21.06 3.30
CA LYS A 8 -25.28 20.57 2.37
C LYS A 8 -24.02 20.18 3.13
N LEU A 9 -23.63 20.99 4.13
CA LEU A 9 -22.51 20.66 5.00
C LEU A 9 -22.76 19.35 5.75
N LEU A 10 -23.96 19.15 6.30
CA LEU A 10 -24.34 17.93 7.00
C LEU A 10 -24.33 16.70 6.08
N ILE A 11 -24.83 16.82 4.85
CA ILE A 11 -24.82 15.73 3.86
C ILE A 11 -23.38 15.37 3.49
N ILE A 12 -22.52 16.34 3.18
CA ILE A 12 -21.10 16.11 2.89
C ILE A 12 -20.40 15.47 4.08
N LEU A 13 -20.73 15.90 5.30
CA LEU A 13 -20.16 15.31 6.52
C LEU A 13 -20.61 13.87 6.72
N ILE A 14 -21.90 13.57 6.51
CA ILE A 14 -22.44 12.20 6.58
C ILE A 14 -21.83 11.32 5.48
N GLU A 15 -21.73 11.82 4.24
CA GLU A 15 -21.11 11.10 3.13
C GLU A 15 -19.64 10.79 3.41
N ARG A 16 -18.86 11.79 3.83
CA ARG A 16 -17.45 11.59 4.22
C ARG A 16 -17.33 10.64 5.40
N LEU A 17 -18.19 10.76 6.41
CA LEU A 17 -18.13 9.92 7.60
C LEU A 17 -18.53 8.47 7.27
N LEU A 18 -19.52 8.25 6.40
CA LEU A 18 -19.87 6.92 5.89
C LEU A 18 -18.77 6.33 5.00
N VAL A 19 -18.14 7.13 4.15
CA VAL A 19 -17.04 6.70 3.29
C VAL A 19 -15.82 6.36 4.13
N PHE A 20 -15.38 7.23 5.04
CA PHE A 20 -14.21 6.98 5.90
C PHE A 20 -14.44 5.90 6.95
N ALA A 21 -15.64 5.82 7.55
CA ALA A 21 -15.99 4.71 8.43
C ALA A 21 -16.12 3.39 7.66
N GLY A 22 -16.68 3.42 6.45
CA GLY A 22 -16.74 2.28 5.55
C GLY A 22 -15.35 1.80 5.15
N ILE A 23 -14.46 2.71 4.77
CA ILE A 23 -13.04 2.44 4.50
C ILE A 23 -12.34 1.88 5.73
N GLY A 24 -12.58 2.44 6.92
CA GLY A 24 -12.02 1.96 8.18
C GLY A 24 -12.48 0.53 8.50
N LEU A 25 -13.79 0.26 8.41
CA LEU A 25 -14.37 -1.07 8.62
C LEU A 25 -13.89 -2.10 7.58
N LEU A 26 -13.85 -1.71 6.31
CA LEU A 26 -13.29 -2.54 5.23
C LEU A 26 -11.79 -2.75 5.39
N GLY A 27 -11.06 -1.80 5.99
CA GLY A 27 -9.64 -1.95 6.32
C GLY A 27 -9.38 -2.88 7.52
N LEU A 28 -10.30 -2.95 8.48
CA LEU A 28 -10.22 -3.86 9.63
C LEU A 28 -10.42 -5.34 9.23
N LEU A 29 -11.21 -5.62 8.19
CA LEU A 29 -11.48 -6.98 7.73
C LEU A 29 -10.20 -7.73 7.26
N PRO A 30 -9.35 -7.15 6.39
CA PRO A 30 -8.03 -7.68 6.08
C PRO A 30 -7.19 -7.85 7.34
N ILE A 31 -7.11 -6.85 8.23
CA ILE A 31 -6.30 -6.95 9.46
C ILE A 31 -6.70 -8.16 10.30
N ILE A 32 -8.00 -8.32 10.60
CA ILE A 32 -8.50 -9.41 11.44
C ILE A 32 -8.21 -10.77 10.78
N THR A 33 -8.39 -10.86 9.47
CA THR A 33 -8.22 -12.11 8.72
C THR A 33 -6.75 -12.50 8.61
N LEU A 34 -5.90 -11.52 8.31
CA LEU A 34 -4.44 -11.66 8.27
C LEU A 34 -3.87 -11.95 9.65
N TYR A 35 -4.38 -11.32 10.71
CA TYR A 35 -3.95 -11.56 12.09
C TYR A 35 -4.29 -12.98 12.54
N LYS A 36 -5.49 -13.47 12.22
CA LYS A 36 -5.86 -14.87 12.46
C LYS A 36 -4.91 -15.83 11.76
N HIS A 37 -4.52 -15.57 10.50
CA HIS A 37 -3.57 -16.41 9.76
C HIS A 37 -2.10 -16.21 10.23
N PHE A 38 -1.74 -15.01 10.68
CA PHE A 38 -0.41 -14.65 11.20
C PHE A 38 -0.06 -15.45 12.45
N PHE A 39 -1.02 -15.62 13.37
CA PHE A 39 -0.82 -16.35 14.62
C PHE A 39 -0.30 -17.77 14.39
N TYR A 40 -0.72 -18.40 13.28
CA TYR A 40 -0.34 -19.76 12.94
C TYR A 40 0.97 -19.86 12.14
N THR A 41 1.41 -18.80 11.45
CA THR A 41 2.48 -18.89 10.44
C THR A 41 3.74 -18.06 10.73
N LYS A 42 3.68 -17.03 11.60
CA LYS A 42 4.82 -16.15 11.97
C LYS A 42 5.64 -15.65 10.77
N ILE A 43 4.97 -15.13 9.75
CA ILE A 43 5.64 -14.66 8.54
C ILE A 43 5.72 -13.12 8.53
N LEU A 44 6.93 -12.59 8.35
CA LEU A 44 7.22 -11.15 8.32
C LEU A 44 6.39 -10.37 7.28
N ASP A 45 5.96 -11.01 6.18
CA ASP A 45 5.12 -10.36 5.16
C ASP A 45 3.69 -10.09 5.68
N TYR A 46 3.16 -10.94 6.57
CA TYR A 46 1.88 -10.72 7.24
C TYR A 46 1.97 -9.57 8.25
N PHE A 47 3.11 -9.45 8.95
CA PHE A 47 3.37 -8.32 9.84
C PHE A 47 3.40 -7.01 9.04
N LEU A 48 4.14 -6.97 7.92
CA LEU A 48 4.21 -5.79 7.06
C LEU A 48 2.84 -5.35 6.54
N LEU A 49 2.05 -6.30 6.01
CA LEU A 49 0.71 -6.00 5.49
C LEU A 49 -0.24 -5.58 6.61
N GLY A 50 -0.26 -6.30 7.72
CA GLY A 50 -1.09 -5.98 8.89
C GLY A 50 -0.77 -4.61 9.49
N THR A 51 0.51 -4.27 9.61
CA THR A 51 0.96 -2.95 10.05
C THR A 51 0.58 -1.86 9.03
N ALA A 52 0.71 -2.10 7.73
CA ALA A 52 0.29 -1.15 6.70
C ALA A 52 -1.21 -0.82 6.81
N PHE A 53 -2.05 -1.84 6.99
CA PHE A 53 -3.48 -1.64 7.18
C PHE A 53 -3.80 -0.94 8.51
N LEU A 54 -3.12 -1.29 9.61
CA LEU A 54 -3.31 -0.62 10.89
C LEU A 54 -3.00 0.87 10.81
N ILE A 55 -1.91 1.23 10.13
CA ILE A 55 -1.52 2.62 9.88
C ILE A 55 -2.58 3.33 9.03
N ALA A 56 -3.12 2.69 7.99
CA ALA A 56 -4.19 3.26 7.17
C ALA A 56 -5.48 3.52 7.97
N VAL A 57 -5.88 2.59 8.85
CA VAL A 57 -7.03 2.77 9.75
C VAL A 57 -6.77 3.90 10.73
N PHE A 58 -5.58 3.94 11.34
CA PHE A 58 -5.21 5.01 12.26
C PHE A 58 -5.17 6.38 11.57
N GLN A 59 -4.66 6.43 10.35
CA GLN A 59 -4.70 7.64 9.52
C GLN A 59 -6.15 8.10 9.29
N ALA A 60 -7.07 7.20 8.90
CA ALA A 60 -8.48 7.54 8.71
C ALA A 60 -9.12 8.12 9.99
N ILE A 61 -8.80 7.56 11.16
CA ILE A 61 -9.24 8.09 12.45
C ILE A 61 -8.68 9.50 12.69
N VAL A 62 -7.41 9.73 12.40
CA VAL A 62 -6.78 11.06 12.55
C VAL A 62 -7.43 12.09 11.62
N VAL A 63 -7.78 11.72 10.39
CA VAL A 63 -8.53 12.59 9.46
C VAL A 63 -9.89 12.95 10.04
N ILE A 64 -10.64 11.97 10.57
CA ILE A 64 -11.93 12.23 11.23
C ILE A 64 -11.75 13.20 12.40
N LEU A 65 -10.71 13.02 13.21
CA LEU A 65 -10.41 13.93 14.32
C LEU A 65 -10.10 15.36 13.83
N ILE A 66 -9.24 15.51 12.82
CA ILE A 66 -8.93 16.81 12.21
C ILE A 66 -10.21 17.53 11.76
N ASP A 67 -11.12 16.80 11.10
CA ASP A 67 -12.34 17.37 10.56
C ASP A 67 -13.40 17.67 11.64
N THR A 68 -13.36 17.01 12.80
CA THR A 68 -14.39 17.14 13.86
C THR A 68 -13.99 18.05 15.02
N THR A 69 -12.73 18.01 15.47
CA THR A 69 -12.27 18.74 16.67
C THR A 69 -11.46 19.99 16.36
N GLY A 70 -11.21 20.24 15.07
CA GLY A 70 -10.37 21.35 14.61
C GLY A 70 -8.92 20.92 14.45
N ALA A 71 -8.28 21.53 13.47
CA ALA A 71 -7.04 21.02 12.93
C ALA A 71 -5.83 21.60 13.66
N THR A 72 -5.12 20.77 14.44
CA THR A 72 -3.85 21.17 15.07
C THR A 72 -2.66 20.77 14.22
N LEU A 73 -1.55 21.53 14.32
CA LEU A 73 -0.29 21.19 13.64
C LEU A 73 0.14 19.74 13.95
N LEU A 74 0.00 19.31 15.21
CA LEU A 74 0.35 17.96 15.63
C LEU A 74 -0.49 16.89 14.93
N LEU A 75 -1.81 17.07 14.84
CA LEU A 75 -2.68 16.12 14.15
C LEU A 75 -2.34 16.01 12.65
N PHE A 76 -2.01 17.14 12.01
CA PHE A 76 -1.54 17.12 10.63
C PHE A 76 -0.21 16.41 10.47
N GLN A 77 0.76 16.70 11.34
CA GLN A 77 2.06 16.03 11.30
C GLN A 77 1.91 14.51 11.51
N ILE A 78 1.01 14.08 12.39
CA ILE A 78 0.67 12.67 12.54
C ILE A 78 0.08 12.12 11.24
N ASN A 79 -0.94 12.74 10.66
CA ASN A 79 -1.55 12.27 9.41
C ASN A 79 -0.51 12.18 8.27
N ASP A 80 0.28 13.24 8.10
CA ASP A 80 1.21 13.40 6.99
C ASP A 80 2.47 12.55 7.18
N ALA A 81 2.72 12.04 8.39
CA ALA A 81 3.72 10.99 8.65
C ALA A 81 3.13 9.57 8.43
N LEU A 82 1.90 9.31 8.88
CA LEU A 82 1.24 8.01 8.69
C LEU A 82 1.08 7.66 7.21
N TYR A 83 0.74 8.66 6.40
CA TYR A 83 0.53 8.49 4.96
C TYR A 83 1.74 7.89 4.21
N PRO A 84 2.94 8.51 4.20
CA PRO A 84 4.11 7.92 3.55
C PRO A 84 4.58 6.62 4.24
N THR A 85 4.26 6.43 5.53
CA THR A 85 4.65 5.21 6.27
C THR A 85 3.89 3.99 5.77
N PHE A 86 2.56 4.07 5.58
CA PHE A 86 1.82 2.91 5.06
C PHE A 86 2.26 2.59 3.61
N ILE A 87 2.52 3.63 2.79
CA ILE A 87 3.01 3.46 1.42
C ILE A 87 4.36 2.72 1.41
N LEU A 88 5.29 3.11 2.29
CA LEU A 88 6.58 2.46 2.43
C LEU A 88 6.42 0.98 2.82
N MET A 89 5.50 0.66 3.74
CA MET A 89 5.25 -0.73 4.15
C MET A 89 4.77 -1.58 2.97
N PHE A 90 3.83 -1.06 2.16
CA PHE A 90 3.39 -1.74 0.94
C PHE A 90 4.50 -1.88 -0.10
N LEU A 91 5.37 -0.87 -0.25
CA LEU A 91 6.53 -0.95 -1.13
C LEU A 91 7.51 -2.05 -0.70
N ILE A 92 7.83 -2.13 0.58
CA ILE A 92 8.70 -3.18 1.14
C ILE A 92 8.07 -4.55 0.91
N HIS A 93 6.76 -4.68 1.16
CA HIS A 93 6.01 -5.91 0.87
C HIS A 93 6.11 -6.29 -0.60
N GLY A 94 5.75 -5.38 -1.52
CA GLY A 94 5.80 -5.60 -2.96
C GLY A 94 7.20 -6.03 -3.42
N ALA A 95 8.24 -5.36 -2.95
CA ALA A 95 9.62 -5.72 -3.29
C ALA A 95 10.00 -7.14 -2.85
N ARG A 96 9.53 -7.59 -1.68
CA ARG A 96 9.83 -8.93 -1.15
C ARG A 96 9.09 -10.05 -1.87
N LEU A 97 7.98 -9.74 -2.54
CA LEU A 97 7.29 -10.71 -3.40
C LEU A 97 8.19 -11.12 -4.56
N LYS A 98 8.91 -10.16 -5.17
CA LYS A 98 9.76 -10.42 -6.34
C LYS A 98 11.19 -10.81 -6.00
N TRP A 99 11.81 -10.10 -5.05
CA TRP A 99 13.24 -10.22 -4.75
C TRP A 99 13.47 -10.76 -3.34
N ASP A 100 14.25 -11.84 -3.24
CA ASP A 100 14.68 -12.39 -1.94
C ASP A 100 15.52 -11.39 -1.14
N ARG A 101 16.28 -10.57 -1.86
CA ARG A 101 16.96 -9.39 -1.34
C ARG A 101 16.58 -8.21 -2.21
N THR A 102 15.80 -7.28 -1.66
CA THR A 102 15.42 -6.05 -2.35
C THR A 102 16.67 -5.35 -2.91
N PRO A 103 16.68 -4.96 -4.20
CA PRO A 103 17.82 -4.28 -4.81
C PRO A 103 18.25 -3.05 -4.01
N ASN A 104 19.56 -2.85 -3.85
CA ASN A 104 20.08 -1.74 -3.04
C ASN A 104 19.64 -0.37 -3.58
N LEU A 105 19.55 -0.23 -4.92
CA LEU A 105 19.04 0.99 -5.54
C LEU A 105 17.60 1.28 -5.11
N LEU A 106 16.72 0.28 -5.13
CA LEU A 106 15.33 0.42 -4.69
C LEU A 106 15.24 0.78 -3.21
N LYS A 107 16.06 0.16 -2.36
CA LYS A 107 16.15 0.51 -0.92
C LYS A 107 16.59 1.96 -0.74
N LEU A 108 17.65 2.37 -1.42
CA LEU A 108 18.23 3.71 -1.29
C LEU A 108 17.22 4.77 -1.74
N VAL A 109 16.57 4.57 -2.88
CA VAL A 109 15.51 5.46 -3.37
C VAL A 109 14.35 5.50 -2.39
N ALA A 110 13.84 4.35 -1.92
CA ALA A 110 12.72 4.30 -0.99
C ALA A 110 13.04 4.97 0.35
N THR A 111 14.18 4.65 0.96
CA THR A 111 14.60 5.21 2.24
C THR A 111 14.93 6.70 2.12
N GLY A 112 15.61 7.12 1.05
CA GLY A 112 15.90 8.54 0.81
C GLY A 112 14.63 9.35 0.61
N TRP A 113 13.71 8.87 -0.23
CA TRP A 113 12.44 9.56 -0.50
C TRP A 113 11.55 9.63 0.75
N TYR A 114 11.36 8.51 1.44
CA TYR A 114 10.60 8.47 2.70
C TYR A 114 11.24 9.36 3.77
N GLY A 115 12.57 9.29 3.92
CA GLY A 115 13.32 10.12 4.87
C GLY A 115 13.12 11.60 4.61
N LEU A 116 13.16 12.04 3.34
CA LEU A 116 12.87 13.41 2.96
C LEU A 116 11.44 13.84 3.29
N LEU A 117 10.44 12.99 3.01
CA LEU A 117 9.04 13.27 3.34
C LEU A 117 8.83 13.43 4.84
N ILE A 118 9.32 12.48 5.63
CA ILE A 118 9.19 12.51 7.10
C ILE A 118 9.97 13.68 7.69
N PHE A 119 11.17 13.94 7.19
CA PHE A 119 11.95 15.10 7.60
C PHE A 119 11.14 16.37 7.38
N ALA A 120 10.58 16.57 6.19
CA ALA A 120 9.78 17.75 5.89
C ALA A 120 8.61 17.93 6.86
N VAL A 121 7.88 16.85 7.18
CA VAL A 121 6.75 16.87 8.13
C VAL A 121 7.17 17.42 9.50
N PHE A 122 8.35 17.05 10.00
CA PHE A 122 8.85 17.56 11.29
C PHE A 122 9.21 19.05 11.27
N PHE A 123 9.48 19.63 10.10
CA PHE A 123 9.83 21.04 9.93
C PHE A 123 8.69 21.90 9.35
N TYR A 124 7.47 21.38 9.33
CA TYR A 124 6.29 22.14 8.93
C TYR A 124 6.04 23.36 9.82
N LYS A 125 5.53 24.41 9.18
CA LYS A 125 4.96 25.60 9.80
C LYS A 125 3.57 25.84 9.22
N ILE A 126 2.71 26.48 10.00
CA ILE A 126 1.41 26.94 9.50
C ILE A 126 1.65 28.21 8.70
N VAL A 127 1.10 28.26 7.48
CA VAL A 127 1.20 29.40 6.57
C VAL A 127 -0.09 29.57 5.78
N ASP A 128 -0.31 30.78 5.29
CA ASP A 128 -1.31 31.04 4.27
C ASP A 128 -0.90 30.36 2.96
N LEU A 129 -1.83 29.61 2.37
CA LEU A 129 -1.60 28.89 1.12
C LEU A 129 -1.92 29.80 -0.07
N PRO A 130 -0.93 30.15 -0.89
CA PRO A 130 -1.22 30.83 -2.15
C PRO A 130 -1.95 29.88 -3.10
N SER A 131 -2.67 30.42 -4.09
CA SER A 131 -3.31 29.62 -5.13
C SER A 131 -2.32 28.88 -6.02
N GLU A 132 -1.13 29.45 -6.19
CA GLU A 132 -0.01 28.89 -6.94
C GLU A 132 1.30 29.20 -6.22
N ALA A 133 2.24 28.26 -6.22
CA ALA A 133 3.54 28.46 -5.59
C ALA A 133 4.66 27.76 -6.35
N GLN A 134 5.88 28.25 -6.16
CA GLN A 134 7.09 27.51 -6.51
C GLN A 134 7.29 26.39 -5.48
N VAL A 135 7.19 25.16 -5.95
CA VAL A 135 7.39 23.95 -5.15
C VAL A 135 8.63 23.22 -5.66
N LEU A 136 9.72 23.26 -4.88
CA LEU A 136 11.05 22.87 -5.35
C LEU A 136 11.42 23.57 -6.67
N PHE A 137 11.26 22.86 -7.80
CA PHE A 137 11.60 23.30 -9.17
C PHE A 137 10.38 23.50 -10.08
N PHE A 138 9.17 23.22 -9.60
CA PHE A 138 7.95 23.34 -10.41
C PHE A 138 7.05 24.44 -9.85
N LYS A 139 6.39 25.18 -10.73
CA LYS A 139 5.26 26.01 -10.35
C LYS A 139 4.02 25.13 -10.31
N LEU A 140 3.42 24.99 -9.13
CA LEU A 140 2.27 24.11 -8.92
C LEU A 140 1.05 24.90 -8.47
N GLN A 141 -0.13 24.40 -8.82
CA GLN A 141 -1.40 24.87 -8.30
C GLN A 141 -1.70 24.22 -6.94
N ASN A 142 -2.26 25.00 -6.02
CA ASN A 142 -2.74 24.52 -4.74
C ASN A 142 -3.97 23.62 -4.96
N SER A 143 -3.90 22.38 -4.48
CA SER A 143 -5.02 21.42 -4.55
C SER A 143 -5.92 21.44 -3.30
N SER A 144 -5.61 22.26 -2.29
CA SER A 144 -6.36 22.37 -1.05
C SER A 144 -7.36 23.53 -1.12
N GLU A 145 -8.58 23.29 -0.67
CA GLU A 145 -9.60 24.33 -0.49
C GLU A 145 -9.38 25.19 0.78
N ARG A 146 -8.34 24.89 1.56
CA ARG A 146 -8.06 25.58 2.82
C ARG A 146 -7.25 26.85 2.58
N ALA A 147 -7.58 27.90 3.34
CA ALA A 147 -6.84 29.17 3.32
C ALA A 147 -5.43 29.02 3.94
N GLU A 148 -5.31 28.21 4.99
CA GLU A 148 -4.05 27.93 5.67
C GLU A 148 -3.69 26.44 5.56
N GLY A 149 -2.39 26.16 5.59
CA GLY A 149 -1.85 24.81 5.50
C GLY A 149 -0.49 24.67 6.17
N GLN A 150 -0.09 23.42 6.40
CA GLN A 150 1.20 23.09 6.98
C GLN A 150 2.20 22.89 5.85
N MET A 151 3.23 23.73 5.81
CA MET A 151 4.23 23.72 4.76
C MET A 151 5.64 23.68 5.36
N TRP A 152 6.52 22.89 4.76
CA TRP A 152 7.95 23.08 4.92
C TRP A 152 8.43 24.09 3.89
N ILE A 153 9.08 25.17 4.34
CA ILE A 153 9.52 26.29 3.50
C ILE A 153 10.99 26.58 3.75
N ILE A 154 11.75 26.73 2.68
CA ILE A 154 13.15 27.16 2.70
C ILE A 154 13.30 28.31 1.72
N ASN A 155 13.70 29.49 2.20
CA ASN A 155 13.90 30.69 1.37
C ASN A 155 12.71 30.97 0.43
N GLU A 156 11.50 31.01 0.98
CA GLU A 156 10.23 31.23 0.23
C GLU A 156 9.86 30.14 -0.78
N ILE A 157 10.66 29.09 -0.92
CA ILE A 157 10.33 27.91 -1.73
C ILE A 157 9.56 26.94 -0.85
N TYR A 158 8.36 26.59 -1.29
CA TYR A 158 7.57 25.54 -0.68
C TYR A 158 8.18 24.19 -1.04
N ILE A 159 8.50 23.34 -0.08
CA ILE A 159 9.13 22.05 -0.38
C ILE A 159 8.07 20.97 -0.51
N ILE A 160 7.21 20.88 0.50
CA ILE A 160 6.09 19.95 0.59
C ILE A 160 5.18 20.39 1.73
N GLY A 161 3.89 20.07 1.61
CA GLY A 161 2.91 20.30 2.65
C GLY A 161 1.50 20.34 2.08
N ARG A 162 0.55 20.80 2.89
CA ARG A 162 -0.86 20.85 2.51
C ARG A 162 -1.08 21.83 1.36
N GLY A 163 -1.75 21.35 0.31
CA GLY A 163 -1.95 22.09 -0.93
C GLY A 163 -0.91 21.81 -2.02
N PHE A 164 0.28 21.33 -1.65
CA PHE A 164 1.39 21.07 -2.57
C PHE A 164 2.05 19.72 -2.27
N GLU A 165 1.24 18.65 -2.30
CA GLU A 165 1.63 17.29 -1.92
C GLU A 165 2.24 16.46 -3.09
N PHE A 166 2.62 17.13 -4.18
CA PHE A 166 3.08 16.48 -5.43
C PHE A 166 4.16 15.42 -5.20
N TYR A 167 5.16 15.71 -4.38
CA TYR A 167 6.27 14.78 -4.11
C TYR A 167 5.85 13.55 -3.30
N ALA A 168 4.84 13.68 -2.43
CA ALA A 168 4.23 12.54 -1.74
C ALA A 168 3.39 11.69 -2.70
N HIS A 169 2.63 12.30 -3.60
CA HIS A 169 1.90 11.56 -4.64
C HIS A 169 2.84 10.86 -5.63
N ALA A 170 3.95 11.51 -6.02
CA ALA A 170 4.97 10.89 -6.86
C ALA A 170 5.59 9.66 -6.17
N PHE A 171 5.88 9.74 -4.86
CA PHE A 171 6.33 8.59 -4.08
C PHE A 171 5.30 7.45 -4.06
N ARG A 172 4.00 7.79 -3.94
CA ARG A 172 2.89 6.83 -4.00
C ARG A 172 2.84 6.14 -5.35
N VAL A 173 2.89 6.89 -6.45
CA VAL A 173 2.89 6.34 -7.82
C VAL A 173 4.10 5.44 -8.05
N PHE A 174 5.29 5.86 -7.62
CA PHE A 174 6.49 5.01 -7.65
C PHE A 174 6.28 3.69 -6.90
N SER A 175 5.75 3.78 -5.68
CA SER A 175 5.52 2.61 -4.83
C SER A 175 4.50 1.65 -5.45
N ILE A 176 3.40 2.19 -5.96
CA ILE A 176 2.38 1.44 -6.71
C ILE A 176 2.99 0.76 -7.94
N GLY A 177 3.83 1.46 -8.70
CA GLY A 177 4.52 0.91 -9.86
C GLY A 177 5.40 -0.30 -9.51
N VAL A 178 6.16 -0.21 -8.41
CA VAL A 178 6.99 -1.33 -7.93
C VAL A 178 6.15 -2.51 -7.46
N ILE A 179 5.05 -2.26 -6.74
CA ILE A 179 4.13 -3.31 -6.29
C ILE A 179 3.50 -3.98 -7.52
N LEU A 180 2.93 -3.20 -8.44
CA LEU A 180 2.32 -3.70 -9.66
C LEU A 180 3.30 -4.53 -10.49
N PHE A 181 4.52 -4.02 -10.71
CA PHE A 181 5.59 -4.75 -11.38
C PHE A 181 5.86 -6.09 -10.69
N SER A 182 5.95 -6.10 -9.36
CA SER A 182 6.21 -7.30 -8.59
C SER A 182 5.10 -8.32 -8.73
N TYR A 183 3.82 -7.90 -8.70
CA TYR A 183 2.68 -8.79 -8.88
C TYR A 183 2.55 -9.30 -10.33
N LEU A 184 2.81 -8.49 -11.35
CA LEU A 184 2.80 -8.93 -12.75
C LEU A 184 3.92 -9.95 -13.05
N GLN A 185 5.05 -9.82 -12.36
CA GLN A 185 6.25 -10.63 -12.59
C GLN A 185 6.39 -11.82 -11.65
N THR A 186 5.52 -11.95 -10.66
CA THR A 186 5.43 -13.14 -9.82
C THR A 186 4.50 -14.11 -10.55
N ARG A 187 5.09 -15.03 -11.34
CA ARG A 187 4.34 -16.10 -12.00
C ARG A 187 3.62 -16.90 -10.93
N GLU A 188 2.34 -17.16 -11.14
CA GLU A 188 1.51 -17.98 -10.26
C GLU A 188 2.17 -19.34 -10.08
N PHE A 189 2.66 -19.61 -8.87
CA PHE A 189 3.21 -20.92 -8.52
C PHE A 189 2.09 -21.97 -8.32
N ALA A 190 0.82 -21.57 -8.40
CA ALA A 190 -0.33 -22.47 -8.33
C ALA A 190 -1.24 -22.23 -9.56
N LYS A 191 -1.36 -23.23 -10.45
CA LYS A 191 -2.32 -23.25 -11.58
C LYS A 191 -3.79 -23.34 -11.11
N GLU A 192 -4.14 -22.75 -9.97
CA GLU A 192 -5.53 -22.70 -9.52
C GLU A 192 -6.21 -21.48 -10.12
N ILE A 193 -7.17 -21.70 -11.01
CA ILE A 193 -7.98 -20.65 -11.68
C ILE A 193 -8.52 -19.61 -10.68
N LYS A 194 -8.80 -20.02 -9.44
CA LYS A 194 -9.28 -19.15 -8.37
C LYS A 194 -8.21 -18.17 -7.86
N VAL A 195 -6.97 -18.63 -7.67
CA VAL A 195 -5.81 -17.79 -7.29
C VAL A 195 -5.54 -16.79 -8.40
N ASN A 196 -5.59 -17.21 -9.66
CA ASN A 196 -5.35 -16.33 -10.80
C ASN A 196 -6.39 -15.22 -10.93
N ARG A 197 -7.67 -15.56 -10.74
CA ARG A 197 -8.75 -14.55 -10.70
C ARG A 197 -8.54 -13.56 -9.55
N SER A 198 -8.10 -14.03 -8.39
CA SER A 198 -7.83 -13.14 -7.25
C SER A 198 -6.64 -12.21 -7.49
N GLN A 199 -5.59 -12.67 -8.20
CA GLN A 199 -4.47 -11.82 -8.62
C GLN A 199 -4.90 -10.76 -9.62
N ASN A 200 -5.78 -11.09 -10.57
CA ASN A 200 -6.36 -10.10 -11.48
C ASN A 200 -7.19 -9.04 -10.73
N ILE A 201 -8.02 -9.46 -9.77
CA ILE A 201 -8.76 -8.51 -8.90
C ILE A 201 -7.77 -7.62 -8.16
N PHE A 202 -6.66 -8.18 -7.67
CA PHE A 202 -5.65 -7.42 -6.94
C PHE A 202 -4.95 -6.38 -7.82
N ILE A 203 -4.56 -6.78 -9.03
CA ILE A 203 -3.96 -5.89 -10.02
C ILE A 203 -4.93 -4.75 -10.35
N LEU A 204 -6.21 -5.05 -10.55
CA LEU A 204 -7.25 -4.02 -10.77
C LEU A 204 -7.39 -3.10 -9.55
N SER A 205 -7.33 -3.62 -8.33
CA SER A 205 -7.32 -2.79 -7.11
C SER A 205 -6.11 -1.88 -7.04
N ILE A 206 -4.91 -2.36 -7.39
CA ILE A 206 -3.71 -1.52 -7.44
C ILE A 206 -3.82 -0.42 -8.50
N LEU A 207 -4.31 -0.75 -9.69
CA LEU A 207 -4.53 0.21 -10.77
C LEU A 207 -5.54 1.28 -10.35
N SER A 208 -6.64 0.87 -9.70
CA SER A 208 -7.63 1.78 -9.12
C SER A 208 -6.98 2.71 -8.09
N ALA A 209 -6.12 2.18 -7.21
CA ALA A 209 -5.41 2.96 -6.20
C ALA A 209 -4.42 3.99 -6.78
N ALA A 210 -4.03 3.85 -8.05
CA ALA A 210 -3.14 4.77 -8.76
C ALA A 210 -3.88 5.99 -9.32
N VAL A 211 -5.18 5.88 -9.57
CA VAL A 211 -5.98 6.94 -10.21
C VAL A 211 -5.94 8.23 -9.37
N PHE A 212 -6.16 8.12 -8.06
CA PHE A 212 -6.16 9.28 -7.17
C PHE A 212 -4.85 10.08 -7.19
N PRO A 213 -3.67 9.49 -6.87
CA PRO A 213 -2.43 10.26 -6.86
C PRO A 213 -2.02 10.78 -8.24
N ILE A 214 -2.31 10.06 -9.33
CA ILE A 214 -2.06 10.54 -10.70
C ILE A 214 -2.97 11.73 -11.02
N GLY A 215 -4.24 11.66 -10.64
CA GLY A 215 -5.21 12.72 -10.78
C GLY A 215 -4.79 14.00 -10.05
N MET A 216 -4.43 13.89 -8.77
CA MET A 216 -3.94 15.01 -7.96
C MET A 216 -2.69 15.65 -8.55
N MET A 217 -1.73 14.83 -9.03
CA MET A 217 -0.54 15.33 -9.72
C MET A 217 -0.88 16.05 -11.02
N GLY A 218 -1.85 15.54 -11.79
CA GLY A 218 -2.36 16.19 -12.99
C GLY A 218 -2.93 17.57 -12.70
N GLN A 219 -3.81 17.66 -11.70
CA GLN A 219 -4.42 18.92 -11.25
C GLN A 219 -3.36 19.96 -10.85
N MET A 220 -2.40 19.57 -10.01
CA MET A 220 -1.32 20.47 -9.56
C MET A 220 -0.47 20.99 -10.72
N LEU A 221 -0.38 20.25 -11.83
CA LEU A 221 0.31 20.62 -13.06
C LEU A 221 -0.59 21.34 -14.08
N PHE A 222 -1.77 21.81 -13.67
CA PHE A 222 -2.78 22.47 -14.52
C PHE A 222 -3.36 21.57 -15.62
N PHE A 223 -3.30 20.25 -15.43
CA PHE A 223 -3.93 19.26 -16.32
C PHE A 223 -5.22 18.72 -15.69
N TRP A 224 -6.22 18.46 -16.52
CA TRP A 224 -7.41 17.67 -16.15
C TRP A 224 -8.34 18.26 -15.06
N ASN A 225 -8.46 19.58 -14.98
CA ASN A 225 -9.41 20.27 -14.08
C ASN A 225 -10.85 19.70 -14.15
N ASP A 226 -11.31 19.29 -15.33
CA ASP A 226 -12.66 18.74 -15.54
C ASP A 226 -12.82 17.30 -14.99
N ALA A 227 -11.73 16.53 -14.88
CA ALA A 227 -11.77 15.16 -14.36
C ALA A 227 -11.74 15.11 -12.81
N GLN A 228 -11.48 16.25 -12.17
CA GLN A 228 -11.29 16.37 -10.73
C GLN A 228 -12.53 15.91 -9.93
N TYR A 229 -13.73 16.16 -10.46
CA TYR A 229 -14.97 15.73 -9.82
C TYR A 229 -15.01 14.22 -9.53
N PHE A 230 -14.51 13.39 -10.45
CA PHE A 230 -14.48 11.93 -10.25
C PHE A 230 -13.37 11.47 -9.29
N ILE A 231 -12.28 12.23 -9.19
CA ILE A 231 -11.15 11.96 -8.29
C ILE A 231 -11.55 12.29 -6.84
N ASP A 232 -12.20 13.42 -6.62
CA ASP A 232 -12.63 13.90 -5.30
C ASP A 232 -13.75 13.05 -4.68
N LEU A 233 -14.52 12.33 -5.51
CA LEU A 233 -15.53 11.39 -5.03
C LEU A 233 -14.94 10.11 -4.41
N HIS A 234 -13.61 9.91 -4.46
CA HIS A 234 -12.91 8.76 -3.88
C HIS A 234 -13.46 7.38 -4.32
N ILE A 235 -14.17 7.32 -5.45
CA ILE A 235 -14.84 6.10 -5.93
C ILE A 235 -13.83 4.99 -6.26
N PHE A 236 -12.64 5.38 -6.74
CA PHE A 236 -11.53 4.48 -7.02
C PHE A 236 -10.86 3.93 -5.75
N ASP A 237 -10.84 4.69 -4.66
CA ASP A 237 -10.38 4.19 -3.37
C ASP A 237 -11.36 3.14 -2.84
N LEU A 238 -12.68 3.35 -2.97
CA LEU A 238 -13.69 2.36 -2.61
C LEU A 238 -13.52 1.04 -3.38
N PHE A 239 -13.29 1.09 -4.69
CA PHE A 239 -13.00 -0.12 -5.49
C PHE A 239 -11.71 -0.83 -5.04
N THR A 240 -10.70 -0.05 -4.65
CA THR A 240 -9.46 -0.59 -4.09
C THR A 240 -9.75 -1.37 -2.81
N PHE A 241 -10.42 -0.75 -1.83
CA PHE A 241 -10.73 -1.39 -0.55
C PHE A 241 -11.64 -2.61 -0.71
N LEU A 242 -12.64 -2.53 -1.59
CA LEU A 242 -13.55 -3.65 -1.87
C LEU A 242 -12.78 -4.84 -2.44
N GLY A 243 -11.95 -4.63 -3.47
CA GLY A 243 -11.17 -5.70 -4.08
C GLY A 243 -10.17 -6.32 -3.10
N MET A 244 -9.46 -5.48 -2.33
CA MET A 244 -8.55 -5.93 -1.26
C MET A 244 -9.26 -6.76 -0.21
N SER A 245 -10.47 -6.36 0.21
CA SER A 245 -11.28 -7.08 1.20
C SER A 245 -11.75 -8.42 0.67
N ILE A 246 -12.22 -8.47 -0.58
CA ILE A 246 -12.65 -9.72 -1.24
C ILE A 246 -11.49 -10.72 -1.28
N ILE A 247 -10.30 -10.26 -1.65
CA ILE A 247 -9.12 -11.12 -1.73
C ILE A 247 -8.69 -11.57 -0.33
N ALA A 248 -8.59 -10.65 0.63
CA ALA A 248 -8.19 -10.99 1.99
C ALA A 248 -9.12 -12.04 2.63
N LEU A 249 -10.43 -11.98 2.36
CA LEU A 249 -11.42 -12.91 2.88
C LEU A 249 -11.44 -14.27 2.18
N LYS A 250 -11.29 -14.29 0.84
CA LYS A 250 -11.47 -15.51 0.04
C LYS A 250 -10.17 -16.21 -0.36
N TYR A 251 -9.10 -15.44 -0.55
CA TYR A 251 -7.81 -15.89 -1.09
C TYR A 251 -6.66 -15.13 -0.42
N PRO A 252 -6.51 -15.19 0.91
CA PRO A 252 -5.46 -14.48 1.63
C PRO A 252 -4.06 -14.83 1.10
N GLU A 253 -3.86 -16.04 0.59
CA GLU A 253 -2.60 -16.51 0.02
C GLU A 253 -2.08 -15.61 -1.11
N THR A 254 -2.98 -15.06 -1.92
CA THR A 254 -2.65 -14.14 -3.02
C THR A 254 -2.01 -12.84 -2.53
N LEU A 255 -2.31 -12.41 -1.31
CA LEU A 255 -1.70 -11.24 -0.68
C LEU A 255 -0.33 -11.57 -0.07
N LEU A 256 -0.03 -12.85 0.16
CA LEU A 256 0.88 -13.27 1.23
C LEU A 256 2.01 -14.18 0.79
N ILE A 257 1.88 -14.90 -0.34
CA ILE A 257 2.94 -15.79 -0.82
C ILE A 257 4.04 -14.97 -1.49
N SER A 258 5.09 -14.65 -0.74
CA SER A 258 6.32 -14.12 -1.32
C SER A 258 7.19 -15.24 -1.86
N LYS A 259 7.89 -15.00 -2.98
CA LYS A 259 8.88 -15.93 -3.52
C LYS A 259 9.90 -16.38 -2.46
N THR A 260 10.26 -15.47 -1.56
CA THR A 260 11.14 -15.71 -0.42
C THR A 260 10.62 -16.81 0.51
N GLN A 261 9.31 -16.87 0.77
CA GLN A 261 8.70 -17.90 1.61
C GLN A 261 8.75 -19.27 0.95
N ILE A 262 8.43 -19.35 -0.34
CA ILE A 262 8.53 -20.58 -1.12
C ILE A 262 9.97 -21.09 -1.10
N LEU A 263 10.95 -20.22 -1.38
CA LEU A 263 12.37 -20.60 -1.38
C LEU A 263 12.86 -21.00 0.01
N ARG A 264 12.37 -20.36 1.08
CA ARG A 264 12.72 -20.74 2.46
C ARG A 264 12.14 -22.10 2.83
N VAL A 265 10.89 -22.39 2.49
CA VAL A 265 10.28 -23.71 2.70
C VAL A 265 11.03 -24.78 1.90
N LEU A 266 11.36 -24.52 0.64
CA LEU A 266 12.16 -25.43 -0.18
C LEU A 266 13.54 -25.68 0.40
N LYS A 267 14.22 -24.64 0.90
CA LYS A 267 15.56 -24.75 1.52
C LYS A 267 15.53 -25.50 2.85
N ILE A 268 14.55 -25.22 3.71
CA ILE A 268 14.36 -25.96 4.97
C ILE A 268 14.06 -27.42 4.67
N ASN A 269 13.20 -27.71 3.69
CA ASN A 269 12.92 -29.09 3.29
C ASN A 269 14.15 -29.79 2.70
N GLN A 270 14.97 -29.12 1.89
CA GLN A 270 16.24 -29.68 1.42
C GLN A 270 17.20 -29.97 2.58
N GLN A 271 17.35 -29.05 3.53
CA GLN A 271 18.21 -29.25 4.70
C GLN A 271 17.71 -30.39 5.60
N LEU A 272 16.40 -30.48 5.82
CA LEU A 272 15.77 -31.58 6.56
C LEU A 272 15.91 -32.91 5.81
N LEU A 273 15.80 -32.91 4.49
CA LEU A 273 16.09 -34.07 3.64
C LEU A 273 17.54 -34.52 3.79
N THR A 274 18.52 -33.60 3.78
CA THR A 274 19.94 -33.95 3.95
C THR A 274 20.23 -34.49 5.35
N ILE A 275 19.64 -33.89 6.39
CA ILE A 275 19.80 -34.32 7.79
C ILE A 275 19.12 -35.67 8.03
N ASN A 276 17.94 -35.90 7.44
CA ASN A 276 17.21 -37.15 7.60
C ASN A 276 17.77 -38.26 6.70
N GLN A 277 18.30 -37.97 5.51
CA GLN A 277 19.02 -38.95 4.67
C GLN A 277 20.26 -39.53 5.37
N LEU A 278 20.85 -38.82 6.34
CA LEU A 278 21.95 -39.34 7.17
C LEU A 278 21.49 -40.29 8.29
N LYS A 279 20.18 -40.40 8.56
CA LYS A 279 19.61 -41.19 9.68
C LYS A 279 18.49 -42.16 9.30
N MET A 280 17.96 -42.06 8.09
CA MET A 280 16.84 -42.86 7.61
C MET A 280 17.28 -44.22 7.07
N THR A 281 16.43 -45.23 7.25
CA THR A 281 16.54 -46.48 6.51
C THR A 281 16.23 -46.24 5.02
N ASP A 282 16.66 -47.14 4.15
CA ASP A 282 16.51 -46.93 2.71
C ASP A 282 15.04 -46.86 2.27
N GLU A 283 14.11 -47.57 2.94
CA GLU A 283 12.67 -47.43 2.73
C GLU A 283 12.14 -46.04 3.10
N GLU A 284 12.60 -45.47 4.22
CA GLU A 284 12.21 -44.14 4.67
C GLU A 284 12.72 -43.05 3.71
N LYS A 285 13.95 -43.20 3.19
CA LYS A 285 14.49 -42.32 2.15
C LYS A 285 13.64 -42.37 0.89
N ILE A 286 13.28 -43.56 0.42
CA ILE A 286 12.43 -43.73 -0.77
C ILE A 286 11.07 -43.07 -0.54
N LYS A 287 10.45 -43.25 0.62
CA LYS A 287 9.15 -42.64 0.95
C LYS A 287 9.21 -41.11 1.02
N THR A 288 10.25 -40.54 1.63
CA THR A 288 10.40 -39.07 1.71
C THR A 288 10.75 -38.46 0.35
N ILE A 289 11.59 -39.11 -0.44
CA ILE A 289 11.86 -38.72 -1.84
C ILE A 289 10.58 -38.80 -2.66
N THR A 290 9.78 -39.86 -2.51
CA THR A 290 8.51 -40.01 -3.22
C THR A 290 7.49 -38.94 -2.80
N ASN A 291 7.42 -38.60 -1.52
CA ASN A 291 6.57 -37.50 -1.03
C ASN A 291 7.04 -36.13 -1.51
N TYR A 292 8.36 -35.92 -1.58
CA TYR A 292 8.96 -34.67 -2.09
C TYR A 292 8.78 -34.55 -3.60
N ILE A 293 8.98 -35.62 -4.37
CA ILE A 293 8.68 -35.69 -5.79
C ILE A 293 7.18 -35.54 -6.02
N SER A 294 6.31 -36.11 -5.18
CA SER A 294 4.85 -35.92 -5.24
C SER A 294 4.46 -34.46 -5.00
N PHE A 295 5.08 -33.80 -4.02
CA PHE A 295 4.91 -32.38 -3.78
C PHE A 295 5.42 -31.54 -4.96
N LEU A 296 6.63 -31.82 -5.46
CA LEU A 296 7.21 -31.14 -6.61
C LEU A 296 6.41 -31.40 -7.90
N LYS A 297 5.88 -32.60 -8.13
CA LYS A 297 4.98 -32.89 -9.25
C LYS A 297 3.64 -32.17 -9.11
N ARG A 298 3.14 -31.98 -7.88
CA ARG A 298 1.93 -31.17 -7.62
C ARG A 298 2.15 -29.68 -7.87
N VAL A 299 3.33 -29.17 -7.54
CA VAL A 299 3.64 -27.73 -7.61
C VAL A 299 4.31 -27.34 -8.95
N TYR A 300 5.01 -28.27 -9.60
CA TYR A 300 5.82 -28.08 -10.82
C TYR A 300 5.74 -29.29 -11.78
N PRO A 301 4.55 -29.67 -12.29
CA PRO A 301 4.37 -30.85 -13.14
C PRO A 301 5.22 -30.79 -14.43
N ASP A 302 5.39 -29.60 -15.00
CA ASP A 302 6.04 -29.40 -16.30
C ASP A 302 7.58 -29.52 -16.24
N LEU A 303 8.19 -29.62 -15.05
CA LEU A 303 9.64 -29.79 -14.86
C LEU A 303 10.08 -31.26 -14.75
N MET A 304 9.14 -32.19 -14.60
CA MET A 304 9.44 -33.58 -14.30
C MET A 304 9.37 -34.50 -15.53
N GLY A 305 8.86 -34.01 -16.67
CA GLY A 305 8.54 -34.86 -17.83
C GLY A 305 7.48 -35.92 -17.48
N ASP A 306 6.74 -36.39 -18.47
CA ASP A 306 5.94 -37.61 -18.26
C ASP A 306 6.86 -38.84 -18.08
#